data_AF-A0A7S2I667-F1
#
_entry.id   AF-A0A7S2I667-F1
#
_cell.length_a   1.000
_cell.length_b   1.000
_cell.length_c   1.000
_cell.angle_alpha   90.00
_cell.angle_beta   90.00
_cell.angle_gamma   90.00
#
_symmetry.space_group_name_H-M   'P 1'
#
loop_
_entity.id
_entity.type
_entity.pdbx_description
1 polymer ?
#
loop_
_entity_poly.entity_id
_entity_poly.type
_entity_poly.pdbx_seq_one_letter_code
_entity_poly.pdbx_strand_id
1 'polypeptide(L)'
;QKAEKIIKDYQEHYVPIQMDGSEQDTPYIQLNNYNQTIVVNRMMRTFVGAEVCHFLACLHPYQHTIYLSRHGESEFNVEKRIGGDSSLSLRGKEYSRRLAEF
;
A
#
# COMPACT_ATOMS: atom_id res chain seq x y z
N GLN A 1 -9.95 -0.26 -28.39
CA GLN A 1 -9.43 -0.26 -29.78
C GLN A 1 -7.93 0.04 -29.87
N LYS A 2 -7.42 1.26 -29.58
CA LYS A 2 -5.95 1.54 -29.68
C LYS A 2 -5.11 0.78 -28.64
N ALA A 3 -5.56 0.74 -27.38
CA ALA A 3 -4.85 0.05 -26.30
C ALA A 3 -4.76 -1.47 -26.52
N GLU A 4 -5.85 -2.09 -26.98
CA GLU A 4 -5.89 -3.53 -27.27
C GLU A 4 -4.92 -3.91 -28.39
N LYS A 5 -4.79 -3.08 -29.42
CA LYS A 5 -3.80 -3.28 -30.49
C LYS A 5 -2.38 -3.27 -29.93
N ILE A 6 -2.06 -2.29 -29.08
CA ILE A 6 -0.73 -2.18 -28.46
C ILE A 6 -0.45 -3.40 -27.58
N ILE A 7 -1.41 -3.83 -26.75
CA ILE A 7 -1.26 -5.03 -25.91
C ILE A 7 -0.97 -6.25 -26.77
N LYS A 8 -1.69 -6.42 -27.88
CA LYS A 8 -1.48 -7.54 -28.80
C LYS A 8 -0.07 -7.52 -29.41
N ASP A 9 0.39 -6.37 -29.87
CA ASP A 9 1.73 -6.22 -30.44
C ASP A 9 2.83 -6.60 -29.42
N TYR A 10 2.67 -6.25 -28.13
CA TYR A 10 3.61 -6.67 -27.08
C TYR A 10 3.52 -8.16 -26.76
N GLN A 11 2.32 -8.76 -26.81
CA GLN A 11 2.13 -10.20 -26.55
C GLN A 11 2.91 -11.09 -27.52
N GLU A 12 3.11 -10.65 -28.78
CA GLU A 12 3.86 -11.40 -29.80
C GLU A 12 5.35 -11.56 -29.45
N HIS A 13 5.89 -10.67 -28.63
CA HIS A 13 7.33 -10.63 -28.30
C HIS A 13 7.62 -10.79 -26.81
N TYR A 14 6.59 -10.87 -25.95
CA TYR A 14 6.77 -10.95 -24.52
C TYR A 14 7.32 -12.31 -24.09
N VAL A 15 8.44 -12.28 -23.36
CA VAL A 15 9.04 -13.44 -22.71
C VAL A 15 8.94 -13.24 -21.20
N PRO A 16 8.18 -14.07 -20.46
CA PRO A 16 8.12 -13.97 -19.01
C PRO A 16 9.45 -14.38 -18.37
N ILE A 17 9.74 -13.82 -17.21
CA ILE A 17 10.90 -14.21 -16.42
C ILE A 17 10.83 -15.71 -16.11
N GLN A 18 11.96 -16.41 -16.18
CA GLN A 18 12.04 -17.87 -15.97
C GLN A 18 11.32 -18.72 -17.01
N MET A 19 10.99 -18.21 -18.20
CA MET A 19 10.38 -19.03 -19.27
C MET A 19 11.23 -20.25 -19.64
N ASP A 20 12.56 -20.08 -19.74
CA ASP A 20 13.53 -21.12 -20.08
C ASP A 20 14.40 -21.56 -18.88
N GLY A 21 14.16 -20.97 -17.71
CA GLY A 21 14.92 -21.22 -16.49
C GLY A 21 16.33 -20.63 -16.47
N SER A 22 16.69 -19.75 -17.40
CA SER A 22 18.04 -19.16 -17.49
C SER A 22 18.36 -18.18 -16.35
N GLU A 23 17.35 -17.56 -15.74
CA GLU A 23 17.54 -16.50 -14.73
C GLU A 23 17.41 -17.00 -13.26
N GLN A 24 17.73 -18.27 -12.97
CA GLN A 24 17.61 -18.85 -11.61
C GLN A 24 18.40 -18.08 -10.55
N ASP A 25 19.53 -17.48 -10.94
CA ASP A 25 20.37 -16.68 -10.07
C ASP A 25 19.93 -15.21 -9.97
N THR A 26 19.01 -14.76 -10.82
CA THR A 26 18.56 -13.36 -10.87
C THR A 26 17.50 -13.08 -9.81
N PRO A 27 17.68 -12.08 -8.94
CA PRO A 27 16.66 -11.70 -7.98
C PRO A 27 15.43 -11.08 -8.67
N TYR A 28 14.24 -11.58 -8.38
CA TYR A 28 12.99 -11.03 -8.90
C TYR A 28 11.79 -11.28 -7.98
N ILE A 29 10.71 -10.54 -8.24
CA ILE A 29 9.37 -10.76 -7.67
C ILE A 29 8.38 -10.80 -8.83
N GLN A 30 7.56 -11.84 -8.90
CA GLN A 30 6.47 -11.96 -9.86
C GLN A 30 5.14 -11.94 -9.11
N LEU A 31 4.31 -10.96 -9.44
CA LEU A 31 2.96 -10.78 -8.89
C LEU A 31 1.95 -11.34 -9.88
N ASN A 32 1.28 -12.43 -9.51
CA ASN A 32 0.29 -13.08 -10.36
C ASN A 32 -1.11 -12.71 -9.89
N ASN A 33 -1.90 -12.15 -10.82
CA ASN A 33 -3.26 -11.66 -10.57
C ASN A 33 -3.32 -10.82 -9.29
N TYR A 34 -2.54 -9.73 -9.30
CA TYR A 34 -2.26 -8.93 -8.12
C TYR A 34 -1.51 -9.76 -7.07
N ASN A 35 -2.16 -10.09 -5.94
CA ASN A 35 -1.55 -10.84 -4.84
C ASN A 35 -2.14 -12.24 -4.67
N GLN A 36 -2.84 -12.79 -5.66
CA GLN A 36 -3.29 -14.19 -5.59
C GLN A 36 -2.11 -15.16 -5.42
N THR A 37 -1.00 -14.87 -6.10
CA THR A 37 0.25 -15.61 -5.89
C THR A 37 1.42 -14.66 -6.09
N ILE A 38 2.38 -14.71 -5.17
CA ILE A 38 3.63 -13.95 -5.24
C ILE A 38 4.77 -14.96 -5.30
N VAL A 39 5.53 -14.93 -6.40
CA VAL A 39 6.74 -15.73 -6.56
C VAL A 39 7.94 -14.84 -6.27
N VAL A 40 8.79 -15.27 -5.35
CA VAL A 40 9.97 -14.52 -4.93
C VAL A 40 11.20 -15.37 -5.18
N ASN A 41 12.12 -14.88 -6.03
CA ASN A 41 13.41 -15.52 -6.23
C ASN A 41 14.53 -14.67 -5.64
N ARG A 42 15.28 -15.22 -4.69
CA ARG A 42 16.50 -14.65 -4.08
C ARG A 42 16.41 -13.24 -3.47
N MET A 43 15.26 -12.58 -3.49
CA MET A 43 15.05 -11.24 -2.90
C MET A 43 15.10 -11.26 -1.37
N MET A 44 14.69 -12.36 -0.74
CA MET A 44 14.66 -12.49 0.73
C MET A 44 16.04 -12.52 1.39
N ARG A 45 17.13 -12.51 0.61
CA ARG A 45 18.51 -12.55 1.14
C ARG A 45 19.00 -11.20 1.64
N THR A 46 18.37 -10.10 1.23
CA THR A 46 18.74 -8.75 1.65
C THR A 46 17.60 -8.14 2.45
N PHE A 47 17.93 -7.25 3.39
CA PHE A 47 16.94 -6.50 4.15
C PHE A 47 15.99 -5.74 3.22
N VAL A 48 16.54 -5.01 2.24
CA VAL A 48 15.74 -4.23 1.28
C VAL A 48 14.82 -5.13 0.46
N GLY A 49 15.32 -6.27 -0.02
CA GLY A 49 14.50 -7.20 -0.79
C GLY A 49 13.36 -7.82 0.02
N ALA A 50 13.61 -8.14 1.30
CA ALA A 50 12.58 -8.61 2.22
C ALA A 50 11.50 -7.55 2.49
N GLU A 51 11.89 -6.29 2.73
CA GLU A 51 10.96 -5.17 2.92
C GLU A 51 10.08 -4.92 1.69
N VAL A 52 10.67 -5.00 0.48
CA VAL A 52 9.91 -4.89 -0.77
C VAL A 52 8.91 -6.04 -0.90
N CYS A 53 9.29 -7.27 -0.59
CA CYS A 53 8.38 -8.43 -0.60
C CYS A 53 7.23 -8.23 0.39
N HIS A 54 7.53 -7.76 1.61
CA HIS A 54 6.52 -7.49 2.62
C HIS A 54 5.52 -6.42 2.18
N PHE A 55 6.02 -5.30 1.66
CA PHE A 55 5.17 -4.23 1.15
C PHE A 55 4.23 -4.71 0.03
N LEU A 56 4.76 -5.43 -0.95
CA LEU A 56 3.98 -5.94 -2.07
C LEU A 56 2.93 -6.96 -1.63
N ALA A 57 3.24 -7.82 -0.65
CA ALA A 57 2.29 -8.80 -0.10
C ALA A 57 1.06 -8.14 0.55
N CYS A 58 1.21 -6.94 1.11
CA CYS A 58 0.12 -6.21 1.77
C CYS A 58 -0.63 -5.25 0.82
N LEU A 59 -0.22 -5.13 -0.44
CA LEU A 59 -0.83 -4.19 -1.39
C LEU A 59 -2.22 -4.65 -1.85
N HIS A 60 -3.20 -3.75 -1.81
CA HIS A 60 -4.54 -3.99 -2.32
C HIS A 60 -4.85 -2.96 -3.42
N PRO A 61 -4.82 -3.34 -4.71
CA PRO A 61 -4.93 -2.40 -5.84
C PRO A 61 -6.39 -2.06 -6.21
N TYR A 62 -7.36 -2.49 -5.41
CA TYR A 62 -8.76 -2.19 -5.64
C TYR A 62 -9.07 -0.75 -5.18
N GLN A 63 -10.15 -0.18 -5.71
CA GLN A 63 -10.57 1.16 -5.29
C GLN A 63 -11.01 1.12 -3.83
N HIS A 64 -10.36 1.93 -3.01
CA HIS A 64 -10.67 2.10 -1.59
C HIS A 64 -10.67 3.60 -1.26
N THR A 65 -11.60 4.01 -0.39
CA THR A 65 -11.60 5.37 0.18
C THR A 65 -11.07 5.29 1.60
N ILE A 66 -9.94 5.96 1.86
CA ILE A 66 -9.34 6.04 3.19
C ILE A 66 -9.62 7.43 3.74
N TYR A 67 -10.39 7.50 4.83
CA TYR A 67 -10.65 8.73 5.56
C TYR A 67 -9.63 8.88 6.68
N LEU A 68 -8.90 9.99 6.69
CA LEU A 68 -7.94 10.32 7.73
C LEU A 68 -8.38 11.61 8.41
N SER A 69 -8.44 11.59 9.73
CA SER A 69 -8.64 12.80 10.52
C SER A 69 -7.89 12.71 11.85
N ARG A 70 -7.66 13.87 12.47
CA ARG A 70 -7.11 13.93 13.83
C ARG A 70 -8.17 13.56 14.86
N HIS A 71 -7.72 13.37 16.10
CA HIS A 71 -8.59 13.47 17.27
C HIS A 71 -9.27 14.85 17.31
N GLY A 72 -10.43 14.95 17.97
CA GLY A 72 -11.07 16.25 18.22
C GLY A 72 -10.15 17.18 19.03
N GLU A 73 -10.38 18.50 18.97
CA GLU A 73 -9.58 19.48 19.72
C GLU A 73 -9.43 19.09 21.19
N SER A 74 -8.19 19.06 21.71
CA SER A 74 -7.89 18.76 23.11
C SER A 74 -7.65 20.02 23.94
N GLU A 75 -7.72 19.92 25.27
CA GLU A 75 -7.39 21.05 26.16
C GLU A 75 -5.97 21.57 25.92
N PHE A 76 -5.00 20.68 25.67
CA PHE A 76 -3.64 21.10 25.34
C PHE A 76 -3.53 21.79 23.96
N ASN A 77 -4.42 21.49 23.01
CA ASN A 77 -4.46 22.27 21.77
C ASN A 77 -4.92 23.70 22.03
N VAL A 78 -5.90 23.89 22.91
CA VAL A 78 -6.36 25.23 23.33
C VAL A 78 -5.23 26.00 24.01
N GLU A 79 -4.46 25.33 24.88
CA GLU A 79 -3.30 25.89 25.57
C GLU A 79 -2.03 26.02 24.69
N LYS A 80 -2.07 25.57 23.43
CA LYS A 80 -0.91 25.50 22.52
C LYS A 80 0.27 24.67 23.07
N ARG A 81 -0.02 23.62 23.82
CA ARG A 81 0.96 22.67 24.36
C ARG A 81 1.09 21.45 23.45
N ILE A 82 2.31 20.92 23.35
CA ILE A 82 2.64 19.74 22.53
C ILE A 82 2.71 18.47 23.40
N GLY A 83 2.37 17.32 22.81
CA GLY A 83 2.40 16.02 23.47
C GLY A 83 1.38 15.88 24.61
N GLY A 84 1.59 14.90 25.50
CA GLY A 84 0.72 14.61 26.65
C GLY A 84 -0.56 13.83 26.30
N ASP A 85 -1.41 13.66 27.32
CA ASP A 85 -2.66 12.88 27.25
C ASP A 85 -3.83 13.67 27.88
N SER A 86 -4.05 14.88 27.36
CA SER A 86 -5.13 15.74 27.85
C SER A 86 -6.50 15.30 27.30
N SER A 87 -7.55 15.53 28.07
CA SER A 87 -8.93 15.33 27.60
C SER A 87 -9.30 16.21 26.39
N LEU A 88 -10.37 15.82 25.69
CA LEU A 88 -11.00 16.61 24.64
C LEU A 88 -11.63 17.89 25.19
N SER A 89 -11.47 19.00 24.47
CA SER A 89 -12.23 20.22 24.70
C SER A 89 -13.71 20.02 24.38
N LEU A 90 -14.55 20.98 24.78
CA LEU A 90 -15.97 20.98 24.39
C LEU A 90 -16.16 20.90 22.86
N ARG A 91 -15.30 21.60 22.10
CA ARG A 91 -15.33 21.56 20.63
C ARG A 91 -14.83 20.22 20.09
N GLY A 92 -13.85 19.60 20.74
CA GLY A 92 -13.38 18.25 20.39
C GLY A 92 -14.45 17.17 20.61
N LYS A 93 -15.27 17.30 21.66
CA LYS A 93 -16.41 16.41 21.90
C LYS A 93 -17.49 16.57 20.81
N GLU A 94 -17.82 17.80 20.43
CA GLU A 94 -18.77 18.05 19.33
C GLU A 94 -18.24 17.55 17.98
N TYR A 95 -16.94 17.72 17.71
CA TYR A 95 -16.31 17.11 16.54
C TYR A 95 -16.49 15.58 16.53
N SER A 96 -16.29 14.91 17.66
CA SER A 96 -16.42 13.45 17.77
C SER A 96 -17.87 12.99 17.49
N ARG A 97 -18.85 13.77 17.97
CA ARG A 97 -20.28 13.51 17.69
C ARG A 97 -20.59 13.65 16.20
N ARG A 98 -20.11 14.70 15.55
CA ARG A 98 -20.31 14.93 14.10
C ARG A 98 -19.57 13.91 13.23
N LEU A 99 -18.38 13.47 13.65
CA LEU A 99 -17.64 12.44 12.94
C LEU A 99 -18.39 11.10 12.95
N ALA A 100 -19.11 10.78 14.03
CA ALA A 100 -19.95 9.59 14.08
C ALA A 100 -21.20 9.67 13.18
N GLU A 101 -21.62 10.88 12.81
CA GLU A 101 -22.75 11.12 11.89
C GLU A 101 -22.33 11.16 10.40
N PHE A 102 -21.04 11.36 10.12
CA PHE A 102 -20.47 11.43 8.77
C PHE A 102 -20.26 10.03 8.16
#